data_AF-A0A2T3PRA7-F1
#
_entry.id   AF-A0A2T3PRA7-F1
#
_cell.length_a   1.000
_cell.length_b   1.000
_cell.length_c   1.000
_cell.angle_alpha   90.00
_cell.angle_beta   90.00
_cell.angle_gamma   90.00
#
_symmetry.space_group_name_H-M   'P 1'
#
loop_
_entity.id
_entity.type
_entity.pdbx_description
1 polymer ?
#
loop_
_entity_poly.entity_id
_entity_poly.type
_entity_poly.pdbx_seq_one_letter_code
_entity_poly.pdbx_strand_id
1 'polypeptide(L)'
;MKQLLNTDKVTDFMRWSKLAFILSLIMITASIATISTKGLNWGLDFTGGTLIEVSFKEPANLPLIRESLATSGFGDAIVQNFGTARDVMVRLQPRDGIKGEILGNQIIEALKTGTGQQVEMRRVEFVGPNVGDELAEAGGLAILIALLCILLYVSMRFEWRLAAGAVLSLAHDIIITVGVFAILQIEVDLTIVAALLTVVGYSLNDTIVVFDRIRENFRKMRKQTAEEIMNCSLSQTLSRTLITSSTTLFVVIALFLKGGAMIQGFALALLLGITIGTYSSIYVASALALKLGITREHLMPTPLDKEGEEIDAMP
;
A
#
# COMPACT_ATOMS: atom_id res chain seq x y z
N MET A 1 28.24 -7.54 10.18
CA MET A 1 26.79 -7.45 10.47
C MET A 1 26.18 -8.73 11.03
N LYS A 2 26.68 -9.95 10.71
CA LYS A 2 26.32 -11.20 11.43
C LYS A 2 26.57 -11.15 12.95
N GLN A 3 27.47 -10.28 13.43
CA GLN A 3 27.68 -10.01 14.86
C GLN A 3 26.69 -9.01 15.47
N LEU A 4 26.02 -8.17 14.66
CA LEU A 4 25.08 -7.14 15.15
C LEU A 4 23.67 -7.68 15.35
N LEU A 5 23.29 -8.71 14.59
CA LEU A 5 22.06 -9.46 14.75
C LEU A 5 22.46 -10.87 15.17
N ASN A 6 22.28 -11.21 16.44
CA ASN A 6 22.66 -12.50 17.03
C ASN A 6 21.75 -13.63 16.47
N THR A 7 21.92 -13.97 15.20
CA THR A 7 21.06 -14.89 14.42
C THR A 7 21.17 -16.35 14.85
N ASP A 8 22.07 -16.67 15.77
CA ASP A 8 22.25 -18.04 16.29
C ASP A 8 21.22 -18.37 17.39
N LYS A 9 20.54 -17.36 17.96
CA LYS A 9 19.44 -17.57 18.91
C LYS A 9 18.10 -17.59 18.18
N VAL A 10 17.34 -18.67 18.38
CA VAL A 10 15.94 -18.74 17.95
C VAL A 10 15.12 -17.78 18.81
N THR A 11 14.51 -16.80 18.17
CA THR A 11 13.60 -15.84 18.80
C THR A 11 12.20 -16.43 18.81
N ASP A 12 11.49 -16.27 19.93
CA ASP A 12 10.12 -16.71 20.08
C ASP A 12 9.14 -15.63 19.57
N PHE A 13 8.96 -15.60 18.25
CA PHE A 13 8.02 -14.69 17.58
C PHE A 13 6.57 -15.04 17.89
N MET A 14 6.26 -16.34 17.99
CA MET A 14 4.89 -16.82 18.19
C MET A 14 4.31 -16.42 19.55
N ARG A 15 5.14 -16.23 20.58
CA ARG A 15 4.70 -15.64 21.86
C ARG A 15 4.05 -14.26 21.72
N TRP A 16 4.54 -13.42 20.81
CA TRP A 16 4.03 -12.07 20.58
C TRP A 16 2.93 -12.01 19.53
N SER A 17 2.64 -13.12 18.85
CA SER A 17 1.64 -13.20 17.78
C SER A 17 0.24 -12.76 18.22
N LYS A 18 -0.16 -13.02 19.47
CA LYS A 18 -1.47 -12.59 20.01
C LYS A 18 -1.58 -11.07 20.09
N LEU A 19 -0.52 -10.40 20.58
CA LEU A 19 -0.47 -8.94 20.68
C LEU A 19 -0.42 -8.31 19.29
N ALA A 20 0.40 -8.87 18.40
CA ALA A 20 0.47 -8.46 17.00
C ALA A 20 -0.91 -8.57 16.32
N PHE A 21 -1.61 -9.68 16.51
CA PHE A 21 -2.94 -9.88 15.93
C PHE A 21 -3.98 -8.88 16.46
N ILE A 22 -3.95 -8.57 17.77
CA ILE A 22 -4.83 -7.55 18.36
C ILE A 22 -4.52 -6.17 17.77
N LEU A 23 -3.25 -5.79 17.68
CA LEU A 23 -2.82 -4.53 17.09
C LEU A 23 -3.26 -4.43 15.63
N SER A 24 -3.05 -5.49 14.83
CA SER A 24 -3.50 -5.59 13.45
C SER A 24 -5.02 -5.43 13.32
N LEU A 25 -5.79 -6.06 14.20
CA LEU A 25 -7.25 -5.94 14.19
C LEU A 25 -7.71 -4.52 14.52
N ILE A 26 -7.05 -3.86 15.49
CA ILE A 26 -7.32 -2.45 15.81
C ILE A 26 -7.02 -1.56 14.59
N MET A 27 -5.88 -1.73 13.95
CA MET A 27 -5.50 -0.96 12.77
C MET A 27 -6.49 -1.17 11.62
N ILE A 28 -6.86 -2.42 11.30
CA ILE A 28 -7.87 -2.71 10.27
C ILE A 28 -9.21 -2.05 10.62
N THR A 29 -9.66 -2.17 11.86
CA THR A 29 -10.96 -1.61 12.28
C THR A 29 -10.94 -0.08 12.17
N ALA A 30 -9.86 0.56 12.61
CA ALA A 30 -9.69 2.01 12.47
C ALA A 30 -9.66 2.46 11.01
N SER A 31 -8.98 1.69 10.14
CA SER A 31 -8.94 1.93 8.70
C SER A 31 -10.32 1.83 8.08
N ILE A 32 -11.04 0.73 8.29
CA ILE A 32 -12.38 0.51 7.73
C ILE A 32 -13.37 1.57 8.25
N ALA A 33 -13.33 1.87 9.56
CA ALA A 33 -14.19 2.89 10.15
C ALA A 33 -13.94 4.27 9.52
N THR A 34 -12.67 4.63 9.30
CA THR A 34 -12.34 5.93 8.71
C THR A 34 -12.71 5.97 7.23
N ILE A 35 -12.43 4.92 6.47
CA ILE A 35 -12.84 4.81 5.06
C ILE A 35 -14.36 4.93 4.93
N SER A 36 -15.12 4.29 5.83
CA SER A 36 -16.60 4.29 5.77
C SER A 36 -17.23 5.62 6.21
N THR A 37 -16.57 6.37 7.11
CA THR A 37 -17.13 7.61 7.66
C THR A 37 -16.65 8.86 6.94
N LYS A 38 -15.36 8.94 6.59
CA LYS A 38 -14.76 10.09 5.91
C LYS A 38 -14.57 9.89 4.40
N GLY A 39 -14.57 8.65 3.92
CA GLY A 39 -14.22 8.34 2.54
C GLY A 39 -12.73 8.51 2.25
N LEU A 40 -12.38 8.30 0.97
CA LEU A 40 -11.06 8.59 0.43
C LEU A 40 -11.09 9.95 -0.27
N ASN A 41 -10.01 10.71 -0.14
CA ASN A 41 -9.82 11.93 -0.90
C ASN A 41 -9.34 11.55 -2.31
N TRP A 42 -10.28 11.34 -3.23
CA TRP A 42 -9.93 10.94 -4.60
C TRP A 42 -9.25 12.09 -5.36
N GLY A 43 -8.22 11.72 -6.11
CA GLY A 43 -7.49 12.65 -6.95
C GLY A 43 -8.15 12.91 -8.28
N LEU A 44 -7.57 13.87 -9.00
CA LEU A 44 -8.09 14.36 -10.28
C LEU A 44 -8.30 13.23 -11.31
N ASP A 45 -7.43 12.21 -11.28
CA ASP A 45 -7.50 11.06 -12.18
C ASP A 45 -8.80 10.26 -12.06
N PHE A 46 -9.45 10.30 -10.90
CA PHE A 46 -10.67 9.54 -10.63
C PHE A 46 -11.93 10.40 -10.61
N THR A 47 -11.81 11.66 -10.19
CA THR A 47 -12.96 12.57 -10.14
C THR A 47 -13.18 13.33 -11.45
N GLY A 48 -12.15 13.37 -12.31
CA GLY A 48 -12.06 14.35 -13.38
C GLY A 48 -11.97 15.79 -12.84
N GLY A 49 -11.83 16.75 -13.76
CA GLY A 49 -11.92 18.18 -13.47
C GLY A 49 -10.70 18.97 -13.91
N THR A 50 -10.50 20.13 -13.28
CA THR A 50 -9.32 20.98 -13.50
C THR A 50 -8.57 21.17 -12.18
N LEU A 51 -7.26 20.97 -12.21
CA LEU A 51 -6.35 21.22 -11.09
C LEU A 51 -5.37 22.31 -11.50
N ILE A 52 -5.29 23.36 -10.69
CA ILE A 52 -4.43 24.51 -10.95
C ILE A 52 -3.52 24.70 -9.75
N GLU A 53 -2.22 24.71 -9.99
CA GLU A 53 -1.21 24.99 -8.99
C GLU A 53 -0.70 26.42 -9.19
N VAL A 54 -0.77 27.18 -8.10
CA VAL A 54 -0.32 28.57 -8.06
C VAL A 54 0.66 28.80 -6.93
N SER A 55 1.63 29.67 -7.16
CA SER A 55 2.68 30.03 -6.21
C SER A 55 2.58 31.51 -5.88
N PHE A 56 2.49 31.81 -4.59
CA PHE A 56 2.46 33.18 -4.06
C PHE A 56 3.84 33.60 -3.56
N LYS A 57 4.11 34.91 -3.55
CA LYS A 57 5.36 35.45 -2.96
C LYS A 57 5.34 35.33 -1.43
N GLU A 58 4.18 35.49 -0.82
CA GLU A 58 3.95 35.40 0.62
C GLU A 58 3.09 34.18 0.97
N PRO A 59 3.06 33.73 2.24
CA PRO A 59 2.18 32.64 2.66
C PRO A 59 0.72 32.93 2.28
N ALA A 60 0.07 31.97 1.63
CA ALA A 60 -1.24 32.15 1.07
C ALA A 60 -2.33 32.09 2.15
N ASN A 61 -3.29 33.03 2.09
CA ASN A 61 -4.46 33.03 2.95
C ASN A 61 -5.60 32.24 2.29
N LEU A 62 -5.72 30.96 2.64
CA LEU A 62 -6.71 30.04 2.06
C LEU A 62 -8.17 30.54 2.19
N PRO A 63 -8.64 31.04 3.35
CA PRO A 63 -9.97 31.66 3.47
C PRO A 63 -10.22 32.77 2.45
N LEU A 64 -9.29 33.73 2.31
CA LEU A 64 -9.42 34.85 1.38
C LEU A 64 -9.49 34.36 -0.08
N ILE A 65 -8.66 33.37 -0.43
CA ILE A 65 -8.63 32.77 -1.76
C ILE A 65 -9.97 32.10 -2.08
N ARG A 66 -10.54 31.34 -1.13
CA ARG A 66 -11.86 30.70 -1.31
C ARG A 66 -12.96 31.72 -1.50
N GLU A 67 -12.97 32.80 -0.72
CA GLU A 67 -13.96 33.88 -0.84
C GLU A 67 -13.86 34.61 -2.19
N SER A 68 -12.63 34.87 -2.64
CA SER A 68 -12.35 35.48 -3.95
C SER A 68 -12.87 34.60 -5.09
N LEU A 69 -12.56 33.29 -5.05
CA LEU A 69 -13.03 32.33 -6.06
C LEU A 69 -14.55 32.18 -6.03
N ALA A 70 -15.17 32.16 -4.86
CA ALA A 70 -16.63 32.12 -4.72
C ALA A 70 -17.30 33.34 -5.37
N THR A 71 -16.75 34.54 -5.15
CA THR A 71 -17.25 35.79 -5.75
C THR A 71 -17.13 35.78 -7.28
N SER A 72 -16.11 35.12 -7.82
CA SER A 72 -15.90 34.94 -9.27
C SER A 72 -16.67 33.77 -9.88
N GLY A 73 -17.58 33.12 -9.14
CA GLY A 73 -18.42 32.03 -9.67
C GLY A 73 -17.80 30.63 -9.57
N PHE A 74 -16.76 30.46 -8.75
CA PHE A 74 -16.06 29.19 -8.47
C PHE A 74 -16.21 28.77 -7.00
N GLY A 75 -17.42 28.85 -6.44
CA GLY A 75 -17.69 28.53 -5.03
C GLY A 75 -17.56 27.05 -4.65
N ASP A 76 -17.51 26.18 -5.65
CA ASP A 76 -17.25 24.74 -5.57
C ASP A 76 -15.75 24.38 -5.57
N ALA A 77 -14.86 25.37 -5.67
CA ALA A 77 -13.42 25.13 -5.71
C ALA A 77 -12.87 24.63 -4.37
N ILE A 78 -12.16 23.52 -4.41
CA ILE A 78 -11.40 22.99 -3.26
C ILE A 78 -10.01 23.63 -3.30
N VAL A 79 -9.73 24.45 -2.29
CA VAL A 79 -8.46 25.18 -2.16
C VAL A 79 -7.66 24.61 -1.00
N GLN A 80 -6.43 24.18 -1.25
CA GLN A 80 -5.53 23.65 -0.24
C GLN A 80 -4.07 24.02 -0.50
N ASN A 81 -3.24 24.02 0.54
CA ASN A 81 -1.80 24.21 0.38
C ASN A 81 -1.18 22.98 -0.31
N PHE A 82 -0.13 23.18 -1.09
CA PHE A 82 0.57 22.12 -1.82
C PHE A 82 2.08 22.24 -1.64
N GLY A 83 2.68 21.34 -0.85
CA GLY A 83 4.12 21.35 -0.58
C GLY A 83 4.56 22.43 0.42
N THR A 84 4.31 23.72 0.14
CA THR A 84 4.67 24.84 1.02
C THR A 84 3.47 25.70 1.40
N ALA A 85 3.63 26.59 2.39
CA ALA A 85 2.58 27.55 2.76
C ALA A 85 2.31 28.64 1.70
N ARG A 86 3.13 28.71 0.64
CA ARG A 86 3.03 29.69 -0.44
C ARG A 86 2.41 29.10 -1.71
N ASP A 87 2.49 27.80 -1.85
CA ASP A 87 1.99 27.07 -2.99
C ASP A 87 0.60 26.55 -2.67
N VAL A 88 -0.36 26.87 -3.53
CA VAL A 88 -1.76 26.55 -3.35
C VAL A 88 -2.23 25.77 -4.57
N MET A 89 -2.96 24.71 -4.29
CA MET A 89 -3.67 23.93 -5.29
C MET A 89 -5.16 24.27 -5.22
N VAL A 90 -5.71 24.58 -6.39
CA VAL A 90 -7.13 24.84 -6.60
C VAL A 90 -7.67 23.73 -7.48
N ARG A 91 -8.62 22.94 -6.96
CA ARG A 91 -9.30 21.89 -7.71
C ARG A 91 -10.75 22.31 -7.99
N LEU A 92 -11.16 22.13 -9.24
CA LEU A 92 -12.51 22.34 -9.72
C LEU A 92 -13.08 21.04 -10.26
N GLN A 93 -14.37 20.82 -10.02
CA GLN A 93 -15.11 19.75 -10.68
C GLN A 93 -15.26 20.04 -12.19
N PRO A 94 -15.44 19.00 -13.03
CA PRO A 94 -15.77 19.19 -14.44
C PRO A 94 -16.98 20.10 -14.63
N ARG A 95 -16.88 21.10 -15.51
CA ARG A 95 -18.01 21.96 -15.92
C ARG A 95 -18.25 21.81 -17.41
N ASP A 96 -19.51 21.58 -17.78
CA ASP A 96 -19.90 21.38 -19.18
C ASP A 96 -19.60 22.63 -20.03
N GLY A 97 -18.92 22.43 -21.16
CA GLY A 97 -18.72 23.46 -22.18
C GLY A 97 -17.54 24.43 -21.95
N ILE A 98 -16.76 24.31 -20.87
CA ILE A 98 -15.59 25.17 -20.62
C ILE A 98 -14.31 24.33 -20.65
N LYS A 99 -13.37 24.67 -21.55
CA LYS A 99 -12.06 24.03 -21.59
C LYS A 99 -11.23 24.41 -20.35
N GLY A 100 -10.50 23.44 -19.78
CA GLY A 100 -9.66 23.62 -18.59
C GLY A 100 -8.65 24.77 -18.69
N GLU A 101 -8.09 25.04 -19.88
CA GLU A 101 -7.19 26.18 -20.10
C GLU A 101 -7.86 27.55 -19.90
N ILE A 102 -9.13 27.67 -20.29
CA ILE A 102 -9.91 28.92 -20.13
C ILE A 102 -10.20 29.15 -18.65
N LEU A 103 -10.54 28.08 -17.92
CA LEU A 103 -10.72 28.10 -16.46
C LEU A 103 -9.43 28.49 -15.73
N GLY A 104 -8.29 27.99 -16.19
CA GLY A 104 -6.97 28.35 -15.65
C GLY A 104 -6.72 29.86 -15.67
N ASN A 105 -6.94 30.50 -16.83
CA ASN A 105 -6.74 31.95 -16.97
C ASN A 105 -7.74 32.76 -16.14
N GLN A 106 -9.02 32.35 -16.11
CA GLN A 106 -10.05 33.00 -15.29
C GLN A 106 -9.73 32.92 -13.79
N ILE A 107 -9.20 31.78 -13.34
CA ILE A 107 -8.77 31.62 -11.94
C ILE A 107 -7.58 32.50 -11.62
N ILE A 108 -6.55 32.60 -12.48
CA ILE A 108 -5.44 33.53 -12.23
C ILE A 108 -5.97 34.95 -12.08
N GLU A 109 -6.89 35.38 -12.96
CA GLU A 109 -7.44 36.74 -12.93
C GLU A 109 -8.27 37.00 -11.67
N ALA A 110 -9.09 36.03 -11.27
CA ALA A 110 -9.84 36.06 -10.01
C ALA A 110 -8.90 36.14 -8.80
N LEU A 111 -7.83 35.34 -8.78
CA LEU A 111 -6.85 35.33 -7.70
C LEU A 111 -6.06 36.65 -7.63
N LYS A 112 -5.64 37.20 -8.77
CA LYS A 112 -4.95 38.51 -8.83
C LYS A 112 -5.84 39.63 -8.31
N THR A 113 -7.11 39.65 -8.74
CA THR A 113 -8.08 40.68 -8.36
C THR A 113 -8.48 40.57 -6.88
N GLY A 114 -8.70 39.35 -6.38
CA GLY A 114 -9.17 39.13 -5.01
C GLY A 114 -8.09 39.18 -3.94
N THR A 115 -6.86 38.75 -4.25
CA THR A 115 -5.75 38.76 -3.27
C THR A 115 -4.86 40.00 -3.37
N GLY A 116 -4.89 40.73 -4.49
CA GLY A 116 -4.00 41.85 -4.76
C GLY A 116 -2.52 41.45 -4.92
N GLN A 117 -2.21 40.15 -4.92
CA GLN A 117 -0.86 39.63 -5.04
C GLN A 117 -0.55 39.16 -6.47
N GLN A 118 0.72 39.26 -6.84
CA GLN A 118 1.20 38.60 -8.06
C GLN A 118 1.27 37.09 -7.82
N VAL A 119 0.49 36.36 -8.59
CA VAL A 119 0.39 34.91 -8.56
C VAL A 119 1.09 34.33 -9.78
N GLU A 120 1.99 33.37 -9.57
CA GLU A 120 2.67 32.63 -10.63
C GLU A 120 2.00 31.26 -10.80
N MET A 121 1.53 30.94 -12.00
CA MET A 121 0.96 29.62 -12.28
C MET A 121 2.11 28.63 -12.49
N ARG A 122 2.08 27.52 -11.74
CA ARG A 122 3.07 26.45 -11.81
C ARG A 122 2.64 25.36 -12.77
N ARG A 123 1.37 24.94 -12.67
CA ARG A 123 0.82 23.80 -13.43
C ARG A 123 -0.69 23.95 -13.61
N VAL A 124 -1.20 23.47 -14.75
CA VAL A 124 -2.62 23.24 -14.98
C VAL A 124 -2.77 21.83 -15.52
N GLU A 125 -3.62 21.05 -14.87
CA GLU A 125 -4.00 19.72 -15.32
C GLU A 125 -5.51 19.67 -15.51
N PHE A 126 -5.92 19.00 -16.57
CA PHE A 126 -7.33 18.80 -16.90
C PHE A 126 -7.56 17.34 -17.26
N VAL A 127 -8.54 16.74 -16.61
CA VAL A 127 -9.00 15.37 -16.88
C VAL A 127 -10.49 15.45 -17.19
N GLY A 128 -10.88 14.95 -18.37
CA GLY A 128 -12.29 14.90 -18.75
C GLY A 128 -13.07 13.88 -17.90
N PRO A 129 -14.36 14.13 -17.60
CA PRO A 129 -15.17 13.25 -16.74
C PRO A 129 -15.22 11.81 -17.23
N ASN A 130 -15.42 11.60 -18.54
CA ASN A 130 -15.43 10.25 -19.14
C ASN A 130 -14.10 9.51 -18.95
N VAL A 131 -12.98 10.23 -19.03
CA VAL A 131 -11.64 9.63 -18.84
C VAL A 131 -11.42 9.30 -17.37
N GLY A 132 -11.91 10.12 -16.45
CA GLY A 132 -11.80 9.87 -15.01
C GLY A 132 -12.51 8.59 -14.57
N ASP A 133 -13.74 8.37 -15.05
CA ASP A 133 -14.51 7.16 -14.76
C ASP A 133 -13.81 5.90 -15.30
N GLU A 134 -13.30 5.95 -16.53
CA GLU A 134 -12.53 4.84 -17.13
C GLU A 134 -11.25 4.54 -16.33
N LEU A 135 -10.54 5.57 -15.87
CA LEU A 135 -9.31 5.42 -15.06
C LEU A 135 -9.61 4.84 -13.68
N ALA A 136 -10.73 5.24 -13.05
CA ALA A 136 -11.17 4.68 -11.77
C ALA A 136 -11.51 3.20 -11.87
N GLU A 137 -12.29 2.83 -12.89
CA GLU A 137 -12.64 1.43 -13.14
C GLU A 137 -11.39 0.60 -13.45
N ALA A 138 -10.51 1.10 -14.33
CA ALA A 138 -9.27 0.42 -14.69
C ALA A 138 -8.33 0.24 -13.48
N GLY A 139 -8.18 1.27 -12.64
CA GLY A 139 -7.37 1.23 -11.42
C GLY A 139 -7.88 0.21 -10.41
N GLY A 140 -9.19 0.21 -10.14
CA GLY A 140 -9.82 -0.77 -9.25
C GLY A 140 -9.70 -2.20 -9.78
N LEU A 141 -9.94 -2.39 -11.08
CA LEU A 141 -9.84 -3.69 -11.74
C LEU A 141 -8.40 -4.21 -11.78
N ALA A 142 -7.40 -3.34 -11.94
CA ALA A 142 -5.98 -3.70 -11.88
C ALA A 142 -5.59 -4.29 -10.51
N ILE A 143 -6.02 -3.66 -9.40
CA ILE A 143 -5.78 -4.17 -8.05
C ILE A 143 -6.47 -5.54 -7.86
N LEU A 144 -7.72 -5.67 -8.28
CA LEU A 144 -8.47 -6.92 -8.14
C LEU A 144 -7.84 -8.07 -8.92
N ILE A 145 -7.45 -7.83 -10.18
CA ILE A 145 -6.76 -8.82 -11.01
C ILE A 145 -5.41 -9.18 -10.39
N ALA A 146 -4.64 -8.21 -9.91
CA ALA A 146 -3.36 -8.47 -9.25
C ALA A 146 -3.52 -9.38 -8.03
N LEU A 147 -4.52 -9.11 -7.17
CA LEU A 147 -4.83 -9.96 -6.01
C LEU A 147 -5.25 -11.38 -6.43
N LEU A 148 -6.07 -11.52 -7.47
CA LEU A 148 -6.50 -12.83 -7.97
C LEU A 148 -5.32 -13.62 -8.55
N CYS A 149 -4.46 -13.00 -9.35
CA CYS A 149 -3.25 -13.61 -9.91
C CYS A 149 -2.31 -14.10 -8.80
N ILE A 150 -2.15 -13.31 -7.73
CA ILE A 150 -1.34 -13.69 -6.57
C ILE A 150 -1.99 -14.86 -5.84
N LEU A 151 -3.30 -14.84 -5.60
CA LEU A 151 -4.03 -15.94 -4.97
C LEU A 151 -3.81 -17.24 -5.77
N LEU A 152 -3.96 -17.20 -7.09
CA LEU A 152 -3.76 -18.36 -7.96
C LEU A 152 -2.30 -18.86 -7.89
N TYR A 153 -1.33 -17.95 -8.04
CA TYR A 153 0.08 -18.29 -7.97
C TYR A 153 0.45 -18.94 -6.63
N VAL A 154 0.07 -18.31 -5.51
CA VAL A 154 0.40 -18.82 -4.17
C VAL A 154 -0.34 -20.12 -3.88
N SER A 155 -1.58 -20.28 -4.32
CA SER A 155 -2.35 -21.54 -4.13
C SER A 155 -1.76 -22.70 -4.94
N MET A 156 -1.19 -22.44 -6.12
CA MET A 156 -0.47 -23.47 -6.88
C MET A 156 0.91 -23.77 -6.30
N ARG A 157 1.60 -22.75 -5.75
CA ARG A 157 2.98 -22.88 -5.27
C ARG A 157 3.07 -23.40 -3.83
N PHE A 158 2.08 -23.11 -3.00
CA PHE A 158 2.05 -23.38 -1.57
C PHE A 158 0.81 -24.17 -1.15
N GLU A 159 0.89 -24.75 0.05
CA GLU A 159 -0.23 -25.43 0.69
C GLU A 159 -1.33 -24.40 1.05
N TRP A 160 -2.61 -24.79 0.99
CA TRP A 160 -3.72 -23.83 1.06
C TRP A 160 -3.78 -23.02 2.36
N ARG A 161 -3.32 -23.56 3.51
CA ARG A 161 -3.27 -22.81 4.78
C ARG A 161 -2.23 -21.70 4.72
N LEU A 162 -1.07 -21.96 4.09
CA LEU A 162 -0.07 -20.94 3.81
C LEU A 162 -0.64 -19.93 2.82
N ALA A 163 -1.26 -20.39 1.72
CA ALA A 163 -1.82 -19.49 0.72
C ALA A 163 -2.87 -18.53 1.29
N ALA A 164 -3.79 -19.02 2.11
CA ALA A 164 -4.76 -18.21 2.82
C ALA A 164 -4.07 -17.19 3.76
N GLY A 165 -3.04 -17.63 4.50
CA GLY A 165 -2.25 -16.75 5.37
C GLY A 165 -1.56 -15.61 4.61
N ALA A 166 -0.95 -15.89 3.45
CA ALA A 166 -0.34 -14.86 2.60
C ALA A 166 -1.37 -13.86 2.08
N VAL A 167 -2.49 -14.33 1.54
CA VAL A 167 -3.51 -13.47 0.94
C VAL A 167 -4.18 -12.57 1.98
N LEU A 168 -4.50 -13.12 3.15
CA LEU A 168 -5.04 -12.33 4.27
C LEU A 168 -4.04 -11.30 4.79
N SER A 169 -2.74 -11.64 4.82
CA SER A 169 -1.68 -10.69 5.18
C SER A 169 -1.57 -9.56 4.17
N LEU A 170 -1.65 -9.86 2.86
CA LEU A 170 -1.64 -8.84 1.81
C LEU A 170 -2.87 -7.92 1.88
N ALA A 171 -4.05 -8.49 2.10
CA ALA A 171 -5.27 -7.70 2.29
C ALA A 171 -5.15 -6.77 3.50
N HIS A 172 -4.61 -7.28 4.61
CA HIS A 172 -4.28 -6.49 5.80
C HIS A 172 -3.37 -5.29 5.46
N ASP A 173 -2.30 -5.51 4.68
CA ASP A 173 -1.34 -4.45 4.35
C ASP A 173 -1.97 -3.34 3.49
N ILE A 174 -2.75 -3.72 2.48
CA ILE A 174 -3.45 -2.76 1.61
C ILE A 174 -4.48 -1.98 2.43
N ILE A 175 -5.32 -2.65 3.22
CA ILE A 175 -6.38 -2.00 4.01
C ILE A 175 -5.79 -0.99 5.00
N ILE A 176 -4.69 -1.35 5.67
CA ILE A 176 -4.04 -0.43 6.61
C ILE A 176 -3.42 0.74 5.86
N THR A 177 -2.70 0.48 4.77
CA THR A 177 -2.08 1.54 3.98
C THR A 177 -3.12 2.53 3.46
N VAL A 178 -4.19 2.04 2.81
CA VAL A 178 -5.31 2.88 2.32
C VAL A 178 -6.02 3.59 3.47
N GLY A 179 -6.18 2.92 4.61
CA GLY A 179 -6.78 3.54 5.80
C GLY A 179 -5.97 4.71 6.36
N VAL A 180 -4.64 4.65 6.31
CA VAL A 180 -3.79 5.80 6.69
C VAL A 180 -4.01 6.97 5.73
N PHE A 181 -4.14 6.72 4.43
CA PHE A 181 -4.47 7.76 3.45
C PHE A 181 -5.86 8.38 3.74
N ALA A 182 -6.85 7.56 4.10
CA ALA A 182 -8.16 8.03 4.53
C ALA A 182 -8.09 8.87 5.83
N ILE A 183 -7.28 8.46 6.81
CA ILE A 183 -7.13 9.20 8.09
C ILE A 183 -6.49 10.56 7.86
N LEU A 184 -5.41 10.59 7.08
CA LEU A 184 -4.65 11.80 6.79
C LEU A 184 -5.27 12.67 5.70
N GLN A 185 -6.34 12.19 5.04
CA GLN A 185 -7.01 12.85 3.92
C GLN A 185 -6.04 13.19 2.78
N ILE A 186 -5.05 12.33 2.57
CA ILE A 186 -4.10 12.44 1.47
C ILE A 186 -4.81 12.01 0.20
N GLU A 187 -4.61 12.80 -0.86
CA GLU A 187 -5.17 12.54 -2.18
C GLU A 187 -4.73 11.17 -2.69
N VAL A 188 -5.65 10.38 -3.25
CA VAL A 188 -5.39 9.08 -3.88
C VAL A 188 -5.54 9.25 -5.38
N ASP A 189 -4.44 9.16 -6.11
CA ASP A 189 -4.35 9.24 -7.57
C ASP A 189 -3.83 7.92 -8.17
N LEU A 190 -3.61 7.86 -9.48
CA LEU A 190 -3.08 6.65 -10.12
C LEU A 190 -1.64 6.33 -9.67
N THR A 191 -0.87 7.32 -9.27
CA THR A 191 0.49 7.10 -8.76
C THR A 191 0.46 6.32 -7.45
N ILE A 192 -0.50 6.60 -6.57
CA ILE A 192 -0.69 5.87 -5.32
C ILE A 192 -1.21 4.46 -5.60
N VAL A 193 -2.09 4.26 -6.58
CA VAL A 193 -2.48 2.91 -7.01
C VAL A 193 -1.27 2.10 -7.47
N ALA A 194 -0.38 2.69 -8.27
CA ALA A 194 0.87 2.04 -8.68
C ALA A 194 1.79 1.74 -7.48
N ALA A 195 1.87 2.64 -6.49
CA ALA A 195 2.60 2.40 -5.26
C ALA A 195 2.04 1.21 -4.47
N LEU A 196 0.71 1.12 -4.33
CA LEU A 196 0.03 0.01 -3.65
C LEU A 196 0.31 -1.32 -4.35
N LEU A 197 0.25 -1.37 -5.69
CA LEU A 197 0.63 -2.57 -6.45
C LEU A 197 2.10 -2.96 -6.22
N THR A 198 2.98 -1.98 -6.10
CA THR A 198 4.41 -2.21 -5.77
C THR A 198 4.57 -2.78 -4.36
N VAL A 199 3.83 -2.24 -3.38
CA VAL A 199 3.81 -2.74 -2.00
C VAL A 199 3.36 -4.19 -1.94
N VAL A 200 2.34 -4.57 -2.72
CA VAL A 200 1.84 -5.95 -2.79
C VAL A 200 2.96 -6.91 -3.22
N GLY A 201 3.73 -6.55 -4.26
CA GLY A 201 4.87 -7.34 -4.69
C GLY A 201 5.96 -7.45 -3.62
N TYR A 202 6.22 -6.35 -2.90
CA TYR A 202 7.21 -6.31 -1.83
C TYR A 202 6.84 -7.20 -0.64
N SER A 203 5.63 -7.04 -0.11
CA SER A 203 5.11 -7.83 1.02
C SER A 203 5.00 -9.31 0.67
N LEU A 204 4.57 -9.63 -0.57
CA LEU A 204 4.49 -11.01 -1.04
C LEU A 204 5.87 -11.65 -1.13
N ASN A 205 6.88 -10.93 -1.65
CA ASN A 205 8.25 -11.45 -1.74
C ASN A 205 8.78 -11.90 -0.37
N ASP A 206 8.61 -11.08 0.67
CA ASP A 206 9.04 -11.44 2.03
C ASP A 206 8.25 -12.66 2.57
N THR A 207 6.94 -12.69 2.34
CA THR A 207 6.08 -13.81 2.75
C THR A 207 6.50 -15.14 2.09
N ILE A 208 6.82 -15.12 0.79
CA ILE A 208 7.27 -16.31 0.03
C ILE A 208 8.57 -16.86 0.63
N VAL A 209 9.53 -15.99 0.94
CA VAL A 209 10.82 -16.38 1.52
C VAL A 209 10.64 -17.06 2.87
N VAL A 210 9.79 -16.48 3.73
CA VAL A 210 9.45 -17.05 5.03
C VAL A 210 8.77 -18.41 4.86
N PHE A 211 7.80 -18.52 3.95
CA PHE A 211 7.04 -19.75 3.72
C PHE A 211 7.88 -20.87 3.13
N ASP A 212 8.78 -20.57 2.20
CA ASP A 212 9.71 -21.58 1.68
C ASP A 212 10.62 -22.10 2.80
N ARG A 213 11.09 -21.22 3.70
CA ARG A 213 11.89 -21.66 4.85
C ARG A 213 11.09 -22.48 5.84
N ILE A 214 9.82 -22.12 6.09
CA ILE A 214 8.88 -22.92 6.88
C ILE A 214 8.75 -24.33 6.28
N ARG A 215 8.47 -24.44 4.98
CA ARG A 215 8.35 -25.73 4.29
C ARG A 215 9.62 -26.57 4.37
N GLU A 216 10.78 -25.94 4.16
CA GLU A 216 12.08 -26.60 4.27
C GLU A 216 12.30 -27.16 5.68
N ASN A 217 12.04 -26.35 6.71
CA ASN A 217 12.24 -26.77 8.09
C ASN A 217 11.23 -27.84 8.53
N PHE A 218 9.97 -27.79 8.10
CA PHE A 218 9.02 -28.88 8.35
C PHE A 218 9.48 -30.25 7.82
N ARG A 219 10.31 -30.26 6.76
CA ARG A 219 10.91 -31.49 6.22
C ARG A 219 12.15 -31.94 7.00
N LYS A 220 12.93 -31.00 7.54
CA LYS A 220 14.20 -31.27 8.25
C LYS A 220 14.00 -31.54 9.76
N MET A 221 13.13 -30.78 10.41
CA MET A 221 12.94 -30.71 11.86
C MET A 221 11.86 -31.69 12.34
N ARG A 222 12.19 -32.98 12.34
CA ARG A 222 11.19 -34.06 12.50
C ARG A 222 10.56 -34.19 13.90
N LYS A 223 11.21 -33.68 14.95
CA LYS A 223 10.82 -33.89 16.35
C LYS A 223 10.21 -32.65 17.02
N GLN A 224 10.19 -31.52 16.31
CA GLN A 224 9.77 -30.23 16.86
C GLN A 224 8.30 -29.95 16.57
N THR A 225 7.70 -29.11 17.39
CA THR A 225 6.31 -28.67 17.20
C THR A 225 6.20 -27.70 16.02
N ALA A 226 5.00 -27.51 15.48
CA ALA A 226 4.77 -26.54 14.40
C ALA A 226 5.19 -25.11 14.81
N GLU A 227 4.97 -24.74 16.08
CA GLU A 227 5.35 -23.43 16.63
C GLU A 227 6.88 -23.26 16.72
N GLU A 228 7.60 -24.30 17.18
CA GLU A 228 9.06 -24.29 17.22
C GLU A 228 9.68 -24.20 15.82
N ILE A 229 9.08 -24.91 14.84
CA ILE A 229 9.50 -24.86 13.44
C ILE A 229 9.28 -23.46 12.87
N MET A 230 8.12 -22.86 13.12
CA MET A 230 7.81 -21.48 12.69
C MET A 230 8.81 -20.48 13.28
N ASN A 231 9.05 -20.54 14.59
CA ASN A 231 10.01 -19.66 15.28
C ASN A 231 11.44 -19.81 14.72
N CYS A 232 11.87 -21.04 14.45
CA CYS A 232 13.17 -21.30 13.84
C CYS A 232 13.25 -20.74 12.40
N SER A 233 12.22 -20.97 11.58
CA SER A 233 12.17 -20.45 10.20
C SER A 233 12.21 -18.92 10.17
N LEU A 234 11.40 -18.26 10.99
CA LEU A 234 11.38 -16.80 11.10
C LEU A 234 12.72 -16.24 11.55
N SER A 235 13.37 -16.87 12.54
CA SER A 235 14.69 -16.46 13.03
C SER A 235 15.75 -16.52 11.93
N GLN A 236 15.70 -17.57 11.09
CA GLN A 236 16.66 -17.79 10.01
C GLN A 236 16.46 -16.80 8.84
N THR A 237 15.23 -16.38 8.56
CA THR A 237 14.94 -15.42 7.48
C THR A 237 15.04 -13.97 7.91
N LEU A 238 14.92 -13.67 9.22
CA LEU A 238 14.86 -12.32 9.76
C LEU A 238 15.95 -11.39 9.22
N SER A 239 17.20 -11.84 9.22
CA SER A 239 18.33 -11.01 8.77
C SER A 239 18.18 -10.60 7.31
N ARG A 240 17.74 -11.51 6.44
CA ARG A 240 17.49 -11.22 5.04
C ARG A 240 16.35 -10.21 4.89
N THR A 241 15.20 -10.48 5.52
CA THR A 241 14.00 -9.64 5.47
C THR A 241 14.30 -8.22 5.96
N LEU A 242 15.01 -8.08 7.09
CA LEU A 242 15.38 -6.77 7.63
C LEU A 242 16.35 -6.02 6.72
N ILE A 243 17.33 -6.71 6.13
CA ILE A 243 18.29 -6.07 5.22
C ILE A 243 17.60 -5.58 3.96
N THR A 244 16.77 -6.42 3.30
CA THR A 244 16.05 -6.02 2.10
C THR A 244 15.08 -4.87 2.36
N SER A 245 14.38 -4.91 3.50
CA SER A 245 13.43 -3.87 3.90
C SER A 245 14.15 -2.58 4.25
N SER A 246 15.26 -2.65 4.98
CA SER A 246 16.00 -1.44 5.39
C SER A 246 16.68 -0.74 4.20
N THR A 247 17.23 -1.49 3.25
CA THR A 247 17.88 -0.88 2.07
C THR A 247 16.88 -0.18 1.17
N THR A 248 15.69 -0.77 0.99
CA THR A 248 14.60 -0.14 0.22
C THR A 248 14.01 1.04 0.97
N LEU A 249 13.74 0.92 2.27
CA LEU A 249 13.29 2.03 3.11
C LEU A 249 14.28 3.20 3.09
N PHE A 250 15.58 2.95 3.07
CA PHE A 250 16.58 4.04 2.97
C PHE A 250 16.37 4.91 1.73
N VAL A 251 16.16 4.28 0.56
CA VAL A 251 15.90 5.00 -0.69
C VAL A 251 14.53 5.70 -0.66
N VAL A 252 13.49 5.02 -0.15
CA VAL A 252 12.15 5.58 -0.06
C VAL A 252 12.08 6.75 0.93
N ILE A 253 12.83 6.72 2.03
CA ILE A 253 12.96 7.83 2.98
C ILE A 253 13.62 9.03 2.30
N ALA A 254 14.70 8.81 1.54
CA ALA A 254 15.32 9.89 0.77
C ALA A 254 14.33 10.49 -0.24
N LEU A 255 13.55 9.64 -0.92
CA LEU A 255 12.49 10.05 -1.84
C LEU A 255 11.39 10.84 -1.12
N PHE A 256 10.96 10.42 0.06
CA PHE A 256 9.94 11.10 0.85
C PHE A 256 10.41 12.48 1.33
N LEU A 257 11.67 12.60 1.76
CA LEU A 257 12.23 13.86 2.28
C LEU A 257 12.65 14.84 1.19
N LYS A 258 13.02 14.36 -0.01
CA LYS A 258 13.62 15.18 -1.08
C LYS A 258 12.89 15.13 -2.42
N GLY A 259 11.87 14.29 -2.57
CA GLY A 259 11.15 14.09 -3.83
C GLY A 259 10.19 15.22 -4.22
N GLY A 260 9.82 16.08 -3.28
CA GLY A 260 8.83 17.13 -3.50
C GLY A 260 7.39 16.62 -3.41
N ALA A 261 6.43 17.56 -3.45
CA ALA A 261 5.02 17.28 -3.13
C ALA A 261 4.36 16.25 -4.06
N MET A 262 4.71 16.28 -5.35
CA MET A 262 4.11 15.40 -6.37
C MET A 262 4.33 13.90 -6.10
N ILE A 263 5.51 13.52 -5.62
CA ILE A 263 5.86 12.12 -5.36
C ILE A 263 5.90 11.79 -3.87
N GLN A 264 5.56 12.75 -3.00
CA GLN A 264 5.53 12.54 -1.56
C GLN A 264 4.45 11.54 -1.16
N GLY A 265 3.27 11.58 -1.79
CA GLY A 265 2.20 10.60 -1.59
C GLY A 265 2.62 9.19 -2.00
N PHE A 266 3.22 9.06 -3.19
CA PHE A 266 3.81 7.81 -3.68
C PHE A 266 4.86 7.25 -2.71
N ALA A 267 5.81 8.07 -2.26
CA ALA A 267 6.85 7.65 -1.33
C ALA A 267 6.28 7.26 0.04
N LEU A 268 5.25 7.97 0.53
CA LEU A 268 4.56 7.62 1.77
C LEU A 268 3.85 6.26 1.67
N ALA A 269 3.18 5.98 0.55
CA ALA A 269 2.54 4.69 0.32
C ALA A 269 3.55 3.54 0.36
N LEU A 270 4.71 3.70 -0.31
CA LEU A 270 5.80 2.73 -0.23
C LEU A 270 6.38 2.59 1.18
N LEU A 271 6.58 3.70 1.88
CA LEU A 271 7.17 3.70 3.23
C LEU A 271 6.27 2.95 4.22
N LEU A 272 4.97 3.25 4.21
CA LEU A 272 3.98 2.56 5.03
C LEU A 272 3.86 1.09 4.63
N GLY A 273 3.69 0.83 3.33
CA GLY A 273 3.47 -0.50 2.81
C GLY A 273 4.63 -1.46 3.04
N ILE A 274 5.87 -1.02 2.83
CA ILE A 274 7.06 -1.83 3.14
C ILE A 274 7.12 -2.10 4.64
N THR A 275 6.96 -1.07 5.48
CA THR A 275 7.04 -1.23 6.94
C THR A 275 5.97 -2.20 7.48
N ILE A 276 4.73 -2.05 7.01
CA ILE A 276 3.60 -2.91 7.41
C ILE A 276 3.80 -4.32 6.85
N GLY A 277 4.25 -4.47 5.59
CA GLY A 277 4.50 -5.75 4.94
C GLY A 277 5.62 -6.56 5.60
N THR A 278 6.72 -5.92 6.01
CA THR A 278 7.78 -6.57 6.79
C THR A 278 7.23 -7.11 8.11
N TYR A 279 6.37 -6.34 8.78
CA TYR A 279 5.73 -6.77 10.02
C TYR A 279 4.71 -7.89 9.80
N SER A 280 3.87 -7.77 8.76
CA SER A 280 2.77 -8.70 8.50
C SER A 280 3.26 -10.05 8.00
N SER A 281 4.29 -10.09 7.15
CA SER A 281 4.90 -11.34 6.69
C SER A 281 5.46 -12.19 7.85
N ILE A 282 5.98 -11.55 8.90
CA ILE A 282 6.52 -12.23 10.09
C ILE A 282 5.40 -12.65 11.05
N TYR A 283 4.48 -11.74 11.39
CA TYR A 283 3.54 -11.96 12.48
C TYR A 283 2.12 -12.32 12.02
N VAL A 284 1.64 -11.77 10.92
CA VAL A 284 0.26 -11.99 10.46
C VAL A 284 0.20 -13.26 9.62
N ALA A 285 1.01 -13.36 8.55
CA ALA A 285 0.99 -14.49 7.64
C ALA A 285 1.34 -15.82 8.35
N SER A 286 2.46 -15.86 9.08
CA SER A 286 2.90 -17.06 9.79
C SER A 286 1.98 -17.46 10.95
N ALA A 287 1.46 -16.49 11.73
CA ALA A 287 0.55 -16.83 12.82
C ALA A 287 -0.84 -17.27 12.32
N LEU A 288 -1.33 -16.69 11.22
CA LEU A 288 -2.57 -17.14 10.58
C LEU A 288 -2.40 -18.57 10.07
N ALA A 289 -1.30 -18.89 9.38
CA ALA A 289 -1.03 -20.24 8.93
C ALA A 289 -0.95 -21.24 10.11
N LEU A 290 -0.32 -20.85 11.22
CA LEU A 290 -0.28 -21.67 12.43
C LEU A 290 -1.67 -21.89 13.04
N LYS A 291 -2.50 -20.83 13.13
CA LYS A 291 -3.88 -20.92 13.62
C LYS A 291 -4.80 -21.75 12.72
N LEU A 292 -4.56 -21.77 11.41
CA LEU A 292 -5.27 -22.63 10.47
C LEU A 292 -4.88 -24.12 10.59
N GLY A 293 -4.01 -24.46 11.55
CA GLY A 293 -3.69 -25.83 11.88
C GLY A 293 -2.68 -26.46 10.92
N ILE A 294 -1.68 -25.69 10.48
CA ILE A 294 -0.61 -26.25 9.66
C ILE A 294 0.17 -27.30 10.46
N THR A 295 0.10 -28.54 10.01
CA THR A 295 0.84 -29.65 10.58
C THR A 295 1.90 -30.12 9.58
N ARG A 296 2.83 -30.93 10.09
CA ARG A 296 3.88 -31.52 9.27
C ARG A 296 3.34 -32.37 8.13
N GLU A 297 2.25 -33.10 8.36
CA GLU A 297 1.61 -34.00 7.38
C GLU A 297 1.19 -33.24 6.13
N HIS A 298 0.76 -31.98 6.27
CA HIS A 298 0.35 -31.14 5.14
C HIS A 298 1.51 -30.69 4.26
N LEU A 299 2.76 -30.76 4.74
CA LEU A 299 3.95 -30.23 4.06
C LEU A 299 4.94 -31.31 3.61
N MET A 300 4.66 -32.57 3.95
CA MET A 300 5.38 -33.72 3.41
C MET A 300 4.79 -34.08 2.04
N PRO A 301 5.61 -34.50 1.06
CA PRO A 301 5.08 -35.12 -0.15
C PRO A 301 4.26 -36.34 0.27
N THR A 302 3.06 -36.50 -0.28
CA THR A 302 2.35 -37.78 -0.21
C THR A 302 3.31 -38.85 -0.75
N PRO A 303 3.46 -40.00 -0.06
CA PRO A 303 4.19 -41.11 -0.66
C PRO A 303 3.52 -41.38 -2.01
N LEU A 304 4.31 -41.31 -3.10
CA LEU A 304 3.88 -41.84 -4.38
C LEU A 304 3.40 -43.25 -4.09
N ASP A 305 2.12 -43.53 -4.37
CA ASP A 305 1.61 -44.89 -4.27
C ASP A 305 2.58 -45.79 -5.02
N LYS A 306 3.03 -46.84 -4.34
CA LYS A 306 3.90 -47.88 -4.88
C LYS A 306 3.19 -48.73 -5.95
N GLU A 307 2.25 -48.16 -6.69
CA GLU A 307 1.60 -48.84 -7.84
C GLU A 307 2.58 -49.01 -9.01
N GLY A 308 3.71 -48.28 -9.01
CA GLY A 308 4.77 -48.47 -10.01
C GLY A 308 5.79 -49.58 -9.70
N GLU A 309 5.86 -50.08 -8.46
CA GLU A 309 6.78 -51.18 -8.08
C GLU A 309 6.13 -52.57 -8.23
N GLU A 310 4.79 -52.67 -8.26
CA GLU A 310 4.10 -53.97 -8.44
C GLU A 310 4.00 -54.42 -9.91
N ILE A 311 4.16 -53.51 -10.88
CA ILE A 311 4.12 -53.87 -12.31
C ILE A 311 5.42 -54.56 -12.76
N ASP A 312 6.54 -54.30 -12.09
CA ASP A 312 7.86 -54.88 -12.41
C ASP A 312 8.13 -56.21 -11.67
N ALA A 313 7.13 -56.70 -10.91
CA ALA A 313 7.22 -57.93 -10.12
C ALA A 313 6.26 -59.04 -10.59
N MET A 314 5.64 -58.90 -11.77
CA MET A 314 4.91 -60.01 -12.39
C MET A 314 5.91 -60.92 -13.13
N PRO A 315 5.91 -62.24 -12.85
CA PRO A 315 6.88 -63.20 -13.40
C PRO A 315 6.74 -63.42 -14.91
#